data_AF-A0A7C2TS12-F1
#
_entry.id   AF-A0A7C2TS12-F1
#
_cell.length_a   1.000
_cell.length_b   1.000
_cell.length_c   1.000
_cell.angle_alpha   90.00
_cell.angle_beta   90.00
_cell.angle_gamma   90.00
#
_symmetry.space_group_name_H-M   'P 1'
#
loop_
_entity.id
_entity.type
_entity.pdbx_description
1 polymer ?
#
loop_
_entity_poly.entity_id
_entity_poly.type
_entity_poly.pdbx_seq_one_letter_code
_entity_poly.pdbx_strand_id
1 'polypeptide(L)'
;MERTSDILNFTRALRMGVFEFTWRAQEDARLPRFKGSTVRGALGWAFKRIVCIRPDGQCERCAIQQSCRYPYMFETSPPADVPVFRGQRYAPHPYVLEPPLEEKEHYAAGETVTFSLVLLGRAVTYLPYVILAVEWAGRAGLGRGRARFALETVRQREADGRTSVIYDGSSQRFLYEVNEQHLDAF
;
A
#
# COMPACT_ATOMS: atom_id res chain seq x y z
N MET A 1 6.82 -29.87 -21.97
CA MET A 1 6.54 -28.60 -21.27
C MET A 1 5.10 -28.68 -20.80
N GLU A 2 4.89 -28.98 -19.52
CA GLU A 2 3.56 -29.29 -18.96
C GLU A 2 2.70 -28.02 -18.96
N ARG A 3 1.62 -28.04 -19.73
CA ARG A 3 0.71 -26.89 -19.88
C ARG A 3 -0.14 -26.81 -18.61
N THR A 4 0.30 -26.00 -17.64
CA THR A 4 -0.44 -25.76 -16.40
C THR A 4 -1.84 -25.21 -16.74
N SER A 5 -2.88 -25.76 -16.10
CA SER A 5 -4.27 -25.38 -16.36
C SER A 5 -4.50 -23.89 -16.08
N ASP A 6 -5.19 -23.19 -17.00
CA ASP A 6 -5.49 -21.76 -16.88
C ASP A 6 -6.26 -21.42 -15.61
N ILE A 7 -7.14 -22.34 -15.15
CA ILE A 7 -7.85 -22.14 -13.90
C ILE A 7 -6.90 -22.17 -12.70
N LEU A 8 -5.90 -23.06 -12.70
CA LEU A 8 -4.90 -23.14 -11.63
C LEU A 8 -3.99 -21.90 -11.64
N ASN A 9 -3.64 -21.38 -12.81
CA ASN A 9 -2.91 -20.11 -12.93
C ASN A 9 -3.74 -18.95 -12.36
N PHE A 10 -5.04 -18.91 -12.64
CA PHE A 10 -5.94 -17.89 -12.12
C PHE A 10 -6.12 -18.00 -10.60
N THR A 11 -6.29 -19.20 -10.05
CA THR A 11 -6.42 -19.40 -8.59
C THR A 11 -5.14 -18.96 -7.87
N ARG A 12 -3.97 -19.24 -8.43
CA ARG A 12 -2.69 -18.75 -7.88
C ARG A 12 -2.54 -17.23 -7.94
N ALA A 13 -3.27 -16.56 -8.84
CA ALA A 13 -3.28 -15.10 -8.95
C ALA A 13 -4.27 -14.41 -8.00
N LEU A 14 -5.22 -15.16 -7.40
CA LEU A 14 -6.21 -14.66 -6.44
C LEU A 14 -5.66 -14.48 -5.01
N ARG A 15 -4.37 -14.17 -4.89
CA ARG A 15 -3.75 -13.89 -3.59
C ARG A 15 -4.38 -12.65 -2.98
N MET A 16 -4.71 -12.67 -1.70
CA MET A 16 -5.19 -11.47 -1.04
C MET A 16 -4.74 -11.40 0.42
N GLY A 17 -4.34 -10.21 0.85
CA GLY A 17 -3.97 -9.96 2.24
C GLY A 17 -4.60 -8.67 2.72
N VAL A 18 -5.10 -8.68 3.96
CA VAL A 18 -5.64 -7.50 4.63
C VAL A 18 -4.64 -7.04 5.67
N PHE A 19 -4.20 -5.79 5.55
CA PHE A 19 -3.14 -5.22 6.38
C PHE A 19 -3.63 -3.94 7.03
N GLU A 20 -3.55 -3.87 8.34
CA GLU A 20 -3.88 -2.71 9.15
C GLU A 20 -2.60 -1.99 9.56
N PHE A 21 -2.53 -0.69 9.31
CA PHE A 21 -1.41 0.18 9.61
C PHE A 21 -1.80 1.16 10.70
N THR A 22 -1.00 1.26 11.75
CA THR A 22 -1.21 2.20 12.85
C THR A 22 -0.08 3.24 12.85
N TRP A 23 -0.45 4.49 12.58
CA TRP A 23 0.43 5.65 12.75
C TRP A 23 0.23 6.28 14.13
N ARG A 24 1.32 6.76 14.74
CA ARG A 24 1.29 7.56 15.97
C ARG A 24 1.77 8.97 15.68
N ALA A 25 0.94 9.97 15.97
CA ALA A 25 1.26 11.38 15.83
C ALA A 25 2.48 11.73 16.70
N GLN A 26 3.49 12.39 16.11
CA GLN A 26 4.69 12.82 16.84
C GLN A 26 4.57 14.28 17.34
N GLU A 27 3.56 14.99 16.85
CA GLU A 27 3.23 16.37 17.15
C GLU A 27 1.73 16.57 16.89
N ASP A 28 1.17 17.71 17.33
CA ASP A 28 -0.23 18.02 17.08
C ASP A 28 -0.51 18.11 15.57
N ALA A 29 -1.47 17.31 15.12
CA ALA A 29 -1.77 17.13 13.71
C ALA A 29 -3.20 17.55 13.39
N ARG A 30 -3.36 18.21 12.24
CA ARG A 30 -4.66 18.49 11.63
C ARG A 30 -4.79 17.76 10.31
N LEU A 31 -5.63 16.72 10.29
CA LEU A 31 -6.01 15.97 9.11
C LEU A 31 -7.41 16.40 8.65
N PRO A 32 -7.74 16.30 7.36
CA PRO A 32 -9.09 16.58 6.90
C PRO A 32 -10.10 15.58 7.50
N ARG A 33 -11.36 16.00 7.62
CA ARG A 33 -12.50 15.15 8.01
C ARG A 33 -12.45 13.77 7.33
N PHE A 34 -12.33 13.75 6.01
CA PHE A 34 -12.18 12.51 5.22
C PHE A 34 -10.73 12.31 4.78
N LYS A 35 -10.13 11.21 5.24
CA LYS A 35 -8.67 11.00 5.17
C LYS A 35 -8.22 10.15 3.97
N GLY A 36 -9.15 9.59 3.20
CA GLY A 36 -8.83 8.71 2.06
C GLY A 36 -7.88 9.34 1.04
N SER A 37 -8.11 10.59 0.65
CA SER A 37 -7.21 11.30 -0.28
C SER A 37 -5.83 11.59 0.34
N THR A 38 -5.78 11.84 1.65
CA THR A 38 -4.54 12.10 2.38
C THR A 38 -3.69 10.85 2.45
N VAL A 39 -4.28 9.73 2.88
CA VAL A 39 -3.58 8.43 2.99
C VAL A 39 -3.16 7.95 1.61
N ARG A 40 -4.07 7.92 0.62
CA ARG A 40 -3.74 7.51 -0.76
C ARG A 40 -2.64 8.38 -1.35
N GLY A 41 -2.75 9.70 -1.23
CA GLY A 41 -1.79 10.65 -1.78
C GLY A 41 -0.40 10.48 -1.17
N ALA A 42 -0.34 10.39 0.16
CA ALA A 42 0.91 10.19 0.88
C ALA A 42 1.56 8.84 0.54
N LEU A 43 0.77 7.76 0.53
CA LEU A 43 1.23 6.44 0.14
C LEU A 43 1.76 6.41 -1.30
N GLY A 44 1.01 6.94 -2.27
CA GLY A 44 1.42 6.93 -3.68
C GLY A 44 2.69 7.74 -3.92
N TRP A 45 2.79 8.93 -3.33
CA TRP A 45 3.99 9.77 -3.41
C TRP A 45 5.20 9.08 -2.75
N ALA A 46 5.00 8.50 -1.57
CA ALA A 46 6.04 7.76 -0.85
C ALA A 46 6.52 6.53 -1.60
N PHE A 47 5.59 5.72 -2.09
CA PHE A 47 5.89 4.52 -2.84
C PHE A 47 6.70 4.85 -4.10
N LYS A 48 6.31 5.90 -4.83
CA LYS A 48 7.09 6.38 -5.99
C LYS A 48 8.52 6.73 -5.57
N ARG A 49 8.68 7.49 -4.48
CA ARG A 49 10.01 7.92 -4.01
C ARG A 49 10.92 6.74 -3.69
N ILE A 50 10.39 5.71 -3.03
CA ILE A 50 11.21 4.57 -2.58
C ILE A 50 11.58 3.61 -3.71
N VAL A 51 10.73 3.44 -4.75
CA VAL A 51 10.98 2.45 -5.83
C VAL A 51 11.48 3.06 -7.13
N CYS A 52 11.28 4.36 -7.35
CA CYS A 52 11.63 5.00 -8.62
C CYS A 52 13.13 5.29 -8.69
N ILE A 53 13.77 4.74 -9.72
CA ILE A 53 15.20 4.96 -10.00
C ILE A 53 15.46 6.24 -10.81
N ARG A 54 14.41 6.89 -11.33
CA ARG A 54 14.55 8.07 -12.20
C ARG A 54 14.43 9.37 -11.39
N PRO A 55 15.33 10.34 -11.60
CA PRO A 55 15.23 11.65 -10.95
C PRO A 55 13.99 12.45 -11.36
N ASP A 56 13.57 12.36 -12.62
CA ASP A 56 12.46 13.13 -13.19
C ASP A 56 11.07 12.56 -12.88
N GLY A 57 10.99 11.31 -12.41
CA GLY A 57 9.74 10.64 -12.06
C GLY A 57 8.74 10.46 -13.21
N GLN A 58 9.16 10.58 -14.47
CA GLN A 58 8.26 10.50 -15.63
C GLN A 58 8.03 9.04 -16.04
N CYS A 59 6.93 8.45 -15.56
CA CYS A 59 6.62 7.03 -15.79
C CYS A 59 6.28 6.70 -17.24
N GLU A 60 5.61 7.62 -17.96
CA GLU A 60 5.22 7.45 -19.38
C GLU A 60 6.42 7.34 -20.34
N ARG A 61 7.60 7.81 -19.93
CA ARG A 61 8.85 7.77 -20.71
C ARG A 61 9.87 6.79 -20.13
N CYS A 62 9.43 5.92 -19.22
CA CYS A 62 10.32 5.03 -18.49
C CYS A 62 10.49 3.68 -19.23
N ALA A 63 11.73 3.29 -19.52
CA ALA A 63 12.03 2.04 -20.23
C ALA A 63 11.56 0.77 -19.51
N ILE A 64 11.36 0.84 -18.18
CA ILE A 64 10.91 -0.29 -17.36
C ILE A 64 9.46 -0.16 -16.89
N GLN A 65 8.64 0.71 -17.50
CA GLN A 65 7.28 1.00 -17.04
C GLN A 65 6.43 -0.27 -16.84
N GLN A 66 6.53 -1.24 -17.75
CA GLN A 66 5.75 -2.49 -17.74
C GLN A 66 6.10 -3.44 -16.58
N SER A 67 7.36 -3.43 -16.12
CA SER A 67 7.84 -4.25 -15.00
C SER A 67 7.97 -3.46 -13.70
N CYS A 68 7.74 -2.15 -13.72
CA CYS A 68 7.92 -1.29 -12.56
C CYS A 68 6.77 -1.46 -11.54
N ARG A 69 7.14 -1.53 -10.26
CA ARG A 69 6.19 -1.70 -9.15
C ARG A 69 5.23 -0.50 -9.01
N TYR A 70 5.72 0.71 -9.26
CA TYR A 70 4.91 1.92 -9.07
C TYR A 70 3.75 2.04 -10.07
N PRO A 71 3.97 1.96 -11.40
CA PRO A 71 2.86 1.94 -12.35
C PRO A 71 1.87 0.81 -12.09
N TYR A 72 2.36 -0.39 -11.75
CA TYR A 72 1.45 -1.49 -11.39
C TYR A 72 0.51 -1.15 -10.21
N MET A 73 1.03 -0.49 -9.17
CA MET A 73 0.26 -0.13 -7.98
C MET A 73 -0.62 1.12 -8.15
N PHE A 74 -0.16 2.15 -8.88
CA PHE A 74 -0.79 3.49 -8.84
C PHE A 74 -1.11 4.10 -10.21
N GLU A 75 -0.55 3.58 -11.31
CA GLU A 75 -0.76 4.10 -12.67
C GLU A 75 -1.05 2.95 -13.65
N THR A 76 -1.80 1.94 -13.22
CA THR A 76 -2.02 0.69 -13.95
C THR A 76 -2.70 1.00 -15.29
N SER A 77 -1.99 0.81 -16.40
CA SER A 77 -2.57 1.07 -17.72
C SER A 77 -3.61 -0.01 -18.05
N PRO A 78 -4.77 0.37 -18.61
CA PRO A 78 -5.75 -0.61 -19.06
C PRO A 78 -5.20 -1.43 -20.24
N PRO A 79 -5.56 -2.72 -20.35
CA PRO A 79 -5.31 -3.50 -21.56
C PRO A 79 -5.95 -2.82 -22.77
N ALA A 80 -5.17 -2.65 -23.84
CA ALA A 80 -5.61 -1.91 -25.03
C ALA A 80 -6.73 -2.63 -25.81
N ASP A 81 -6.82 -3.94 -25.67
CA ASP A 81 -7.68 -4.87 -26.41
C ASP A 81 -8.99 -5.21 -25.69
N VAL A 82 -9.23 -4.66 -24.49
CA VAL A 82 -10.43 -4.96 -23.70
C VAL A 82 -11.43 -3.79 -23.79
N PRO A 83 -12.57 -3.94 -24.50
CA PRO A 83 -13.50 -2.83 -24.76
C PRO A 83 -14.08 -2.16 -23.51
N VAL A 84 -14.18 -2.88 -22.39
CA VAL A 84 -14.70 -2.37 -21.11
C VAL A 84 -13.86 -1.21 -20.55
N PHE A 85 -12.59 -1.12 -20.93
CA PHE A 85 -11.69 -0.05 -20.49
C PHE A 85 -11.60 1.13 -21.46
N ARG A 86 -12.43 1.16 -22.52
CA ARG A 86 -12.46 2.28 -23.46
C ARG A 86 -12.78 3.58 -22.71
N GLY A 87 -11.90 4.58 -22.85
CA GLY A 87 -12.03 5.88 -22.19
C GLY A 87 -11.52 5.93 -20.74
N GLN A 88 -11.12 4.79 -20.16
CA GLN A 88 -10.50 4.75 -18.85
C GLN A 88 -9.01 5.07 -18.97
N ARG A 89 -8.51 5.97 -18.11
CA ARG A 89 -7.07 6.29 -18.04
C ARG A 89 -6.28 5.20 -17.32
N TYR A 90 -6.90 4.53 -16.35
CA TYR A 90 -6.28 3.51 -15.52
C TYR A 90 -7.21 2.32 -15.33
N ALA A 91 -6.64 1.12 -15.29
CA ALA A 91 -7.31 -0.06 -14.75
C ALA A 91 -7.44 0.04 -13.22
N PRO A 92 -8.36 -0.71 -12.60
CA PRO A 92 -8.42 -0.84 -11.14
C PRO A 92 -7.05 -1.20 -10.57
N HIS A 93 -6.63 -0.45 -9.55
CA HIS A 93 -5.39 -0.73 -8.85
C HIS A 93 -5.52 -2.01 -8.03
N PRO A 94 -4.43 -2.78 -7.86
CA PRO A 94 -4.45 -4.06 -7.16
C PRO A 94 -4.44 -3.89 -5.62
N TYR A 95 -5.14 -2.87 -5.12
CA TYR A 95 -5.37 -2.66 -3.70
C TYR A 95 -6.68 -1.92 -3.43
N VAL A 96 -7.23 -2.12 -2.24
CA VAL A 96 -8.35 -1.34 -1.68
C VAL A 96 -7.85 -0.61 -0.44
N LEU A 97 -8.10 0.70 -0.36
CA LEU A 97 -7.80 1.50 0.82
C LEU A 97 -9.09 1.70 1.63
N GLU A 98 -9.09 1.20 2.86
CA GLU A 98 -10.03 1.60 3.89
C GLU A 98 -9.37 2.70 4.72
N PRO A 99 -9.77 3.97 4.54
CA PRO A 99 -9.22 5.06 5.34
C PRO A 99 -9.68 4.94 6.80
N PRO A 100 -9.07 5.71 7.72
CA PRO A 100 -9.62 5.85 9.06
C PRO A 100 -11.09 6.30 8.95
N LEU A 101 -12.00 5.54 9.56
CA LEU A 101 -13.45 5.74 9.47
C LEU A 101 -13.95 6.91 10.33
N GLU A 102 -13.09 7.43 11.19
CA GLU A 102 -13.40 8.57 12.04
C GLU A 102 -13.39 9.90 11.27
N GLU A 103 -14.26 10.81 11.69
CA GLU A 103 -14.31 12.18 11.19
C GLU A 103 -13.38 13.14 11.94
N LYS A 104 -12.65 12.63 12.94
CA LYS A 104 -11.71 13.39 13.78
C LYS A 104 -10.69 14.14 12.94
N GLU A 105 -10.57 15.44 13.16
CA GLU A 105 -9.62 16.29 12.39
C GLU A 105 -8.36 16.63 13.18
N HIS A 106 -8.46 16.69 14.50
CA HIS A 106 -7.34 17.04 15.38
C HIS A 106 -6.81 15.80 16.09
N TYR A 107 -5.52 15.58 16.02
CA TYR A 107 -4.80 14.54 16.76
C TYR A 107 -3.74 15.20 17.63
N ALA A 108 -3.81 15.01 18.93
CA ALA A 108 -2.74 15.44 19.83
C ALA A 108 -1.50 14.56 19.62
N ALA A 109 -0.32 15.10 19.98
CA ALA A 109 0.91 14.32 20.02
C ALA A 109 0.71 13.03 20.83
N GLY A 110 1.14 11.89 20.27
CA GLY A 110 0.97 10.57 20.85
C GLY A 110 -0.35 9.87 20.47
N GLU A 111 -1.34 10.54 19.88
CA GLU A 111 -2.55 9.86 19.41
C GLU A 111 -2.32 9.03 18.15
N THR A 112 -3.13 7.99 17.96
CA THR A 112 -3.00 7.06 16.83
C THR A 112 -4.04 7.28 15.74
N VAL A 113 -3.65 7.00 14.51
CA VAL A 113 -4.50 6.94 13.32
C VAL A 113 -4.31 5.57 12.68
N THR A 114 -5.40 4.85 12.43
CA THR A 114 -5.37 3.52 11.82
C THR A 114 -6.10 3.49 10.49
N PHE A 115 -5.52 2.82 9.51
CA PHE A 115 -6.13 2.57 8.20
C PHE A 115 -5.76 1.18 7.70
N SER A 116 -6.51 0.64 6.74
CA SER A 116 -6.29 -0.71 6.21
C SER A 116 -6.08 -0.70 4.70
N LEU A 117 -5.24 -1.62 4.23
CA LEU A 117 -5.06 -1.94 2.82
C LEU A 117 -5.39 -3.40 2.58
N VAL A 118 -6.26 -3.67 1.61
CA VAL A 118 -6.33 -4.98 0.96
C VAL A 118 -5.36 -4.96 -0.20
N LEU A 119 -4.42 -5.90 -0.26
CA LEU A 119 -3.54 -6.10 -1.41
C LEU A 119 -4.02 -7.31 -2.21
N LEU A 120 -4.00 -7.21 -3.54
CA LEU A 120 -4.57 -8.20 -4.45
C LEU A 120 -3.52 -8.74 -5.44
N GLY A 121 -3.51 -10.06 -5.62
CA GLY A 121 -2.60 -10.78 -6.49
C GLY A 121 -1.14 -10.44 -6.23
N ARG A 122 -0.42 -10.03 -7.28
CA ARG A 122 1.01 -9.66 -7.19
C ARG A 122 1.27 -8.48 -6.23
N ALA A 123 0.29 -7.64 -5.92
CA ALA A 123 0.50 -6.54 -4.97
C ALA A 123 0.84 -7.03 -3.56
N VAL A 124 0.42 -8.24 -3.18
CA VAL A 124 0.77 -8.84 -1.89
C VAL A 124 2.30 -8.99 -1.74
N THR A 125 3.01 -9.34 -2.81
CA THR A 125 4.48 -9.45 -2.78
C THR A 125 5.18 -8.09 -2.64
N TYR A 126 4.45 -6.99 -2.79
CA TYR A 126 4.97 -5.64 -2.61
C TYR A 126 4.78 -5.11 -1.18
N LEU A 127 4.21 -5.91 -0.28
CA LEU A 127 3.96 -5.54 1.12
C LEU A 127 5.18 -4.91 1.83
N PRO A 128 6.42 -5.44 1.72
CA PRO A 128 7.58 -4.79 2.36
C PRO A 128 7.82 -3.36 1.85
N TYR A 129 7.61 -3.12 0.55
CA TYR A 129 7.71 -1.79 -0.04
C TYR A 129 6.54 -0.90 0.41
N VAL A 130 5.34 -1.44 0.56
CA VAL A 130 4.17 -0.71 1.08
C VAL A 130 4.44 -0.27 2.52
N ILE A 131 4.93 -1.15 3.38
CA ILE A 131 5.28 -0.84 4.78
C ILE A 131 6.33 0.28 4.82
N LEU A 132 7.41 0.15 4.05
CA LEU A 132 8.43 1.19 3.95
C LEU A 132 7.87 2.53 3.43
N ALA A 133 6.98 2.50 2.45
CA ALA A 133 6.33 3.69 1.91
C ALA A 133 5.42 4.36 2.96
N VAL A 134 4.64 3.58 3.72
CA VAL A 134 3.78 4.08 4.79
C VAL A 134 4.62 4.72 5.90
N GLU A 135 5.75 4.10 6.26
CA GLU A 135 6.67 4.69 7.23
C GLU A 135 7.26 6.01 6.72
N TRP A 136 7.74 6.03 5.47
CA TRP A 136 8.32 7.23 4.87
C TRP A 136 7.28 8.35 4.71
N ALA A 137 6.05 8.01 4.35
CA ALA A 137 4.92 8.94 4.27
C ALA A 137 4.65 9.62 5.62
N GLY A 138 4.61 8.86 6.72
CA GLY A 138 4.44 9.39 8.07
C GLY A 138 5.57 10.35 8.46
N ARG A 139 6.83 9.96 8.20
CA ARG A 139 8.02 10.79 8.49
C ARG A 139 8.06 12.08 7.68
N ALA A 140 7.64 12.04 6.41
CA ALA A 140 7.58 13.20 5.53
C ALA A 140 6.38 14.14 5.81
N GLY A 141 5.47 13.69 6.67
CA GLY A 141 4.37 14.47 7.20
C GLY A 141 3.07 14.37 6.38
N LEU A 142 1.95 14.42 7.09
CA LEU A 142 0.60 14.28 6.55
C LEU A 142 -0.23 15.56 6.72
N GLY A 143 -1.23 15.73 5.86
CA GLY A 143 -2.16 16.86 5.90
C GLY A 143 -1.52 18.21 5.54
N ARG A 144 -2.25 19.30 5.79
CA ARG A 144 -1.80 20.67 5.44
C ARG A 144 -0.57 21.11 6.22
N GLY A 145 -0.48 20.74 7.50
CA GLY A 145 0.65 21.08 8.36
C GLY A 145 1.88 20.20 8.19
N ARG A 146 1.80 19.15 7.34
CA ARG A 146 2.81 18.10 7.21
C ARG A 146 3.25 17.55 8.58
N ALA A 147 2.28 17.33 9.46
CA ALA A 147 2.53 16.82 10.80
C ALA A 147 3.11 15.40 10.69
N ARG A 148 4.17 15.12 11.46
CA ARG A 148 4.89 13.85 11.41
C ARG A 148 4.16 12.76 12.18
N PHE A 149 4.20 11.57 11.61
CA PHE A 149 3.70 10.33 12.20
C PHE A 149 4.79 9.27 12.17
N ALA A 150 4.90 8.49 13.24
CA ALA A 150 5.69 7.26 13.24
C ALA A 150 4.78 6.08 12.89
N LEU A 151 5.24 5.17 12.03
CA LEU A 151 4.57 3.88 11.85
C LEU A 151 4.83 3.05 13.10
N GLU A 152 3.79 2.81 13.90
CA GLU A 152 3.89 2.09 15.16
C GLU A 152 3.81 0.59 14.94
N THR A 153 2.77 0.12 14.26
CA THR A 153 2.57 -1.31 14.00
C THR A 153 1.92 -1.54 12.65
N VAL A 154 2.21 -2.70 12.07
CA VAL A 154 1.42 -3.26 10.97
C VAL A 154 0.93 -4.64 11.39
N ARG A 155 -0.37 -4.88 11.24
CA ARG A 155 -1.01 -6.15 11.52
C ARG A 155 -1.56 -6.75 10.25
N GLN A 156 -1.44 -8.06 10.11
CA GLN A 156 -2.23 -8.81 9.16
C GLN A 156 -3.56 -9.20 9.81
N ARG A 157 -4.65 -9.13 9.04
CA ARG A 157 -5.98 -9.60 9.42
C ARG A 157 -6.35 -10.82 8.58
N GLU A 158 -6.68 -11.92 9.24
CA GLU A 158 -7.20 -13.14 8.61
C GLU A 158 -8.71 -13.04 8.40
N ALA A 159 -9.25 -13.84 7.48
CA ALA A 159 -10.70 -13.86 7.19
C ALA A 159 -11.56 -14.30 8.40
N ASP A 160 -10.98 -15.08 9.31
CA ASP A 160 -11.63 -15.52 10.56
C ASP A 160 -11.53 -14.48 11.69
N GLY A 161 -10.96 -13.30 11.43
CA GLY A 161 -10.81 -12.21 12.39
C GLY A 161 -9.55 -12.29 13.26
N ARG A 162 -8.71 -13.33 13.13
CA ARG A 162 -7.41 -13.35 13.80
C ARG A 162 -6.53 -12.22 13.28
N THR A 163 -5.70 -11.70 14.18
CA THR A 163 -4.72 -10.66 13.83
C THR A 163 -3.32 -11.06 14.31
N SER A 164 -2.32 -10.81 13.48
CA SER A 164 -0.92 -11.05 13.80
C SER A 164 -0.12 -9.77 13.54
N VAL A 165 0.82 -9.44 14.43
CA VAL A 165 1.72 -8.30 14.20
C VAL A 165 2.81 -8.74 13.23
N ILE A 166 2.93 -8.03 12.13
CA ILE A 166 3.87 -8.36 11.05
C ILE A 166 5.05 -7.36 11.00
N TYR A 167 4.86 -6.14 11.51
CA TYR A 167 5.91 -5.13 11.66
C TYR A 167 5.74 -4.38 12.98
N ASP A 168 6.86 -4.20 13.67
CA ASP A 168 6.98 -3.38 14.88
C ASP A 168 7.89 -2.19 14.63
N GLY A 169 7.31 -0.99 14.71
CA GLY A 169 8.00 0.27 14.47
C GLY A 169 8.98 0.68 15.56
N SER A 170 8.86 0.15 16.78
CA SER A 170 9.80 0.43 17.87
C SER A 170 11.16 -0.25 17.62
N SER A 171 11.13 -1.48 17.12
CA SER A 171 12.32 -2.25 16.75
C SER A 171 12.72 -2.10 15.28
N GLN A 172 11.84 -1.53 14.44
CA GLN A 172 11.97 -1.46 12.97
C GLN A 172 12.22 -2.83 12.34
N ARG A 173 11.59 -3.87 12.91
CA ARG A 173 11.76 -5.26 12.48
C ARG A 173 10.46 -5.83 11.97
N PHE A 174 10.59 -6.65 10.94
CA PHE A 174 9.56 -7.61 10.58
C PHE A 174 9.55 -8.71 11.65
N LEU A 175 8.38 -8.97 12.22
CA LEU A 175 8.22 -9.98 13.28
C LEU A 175 7.89 -11.37 12.73
N TYR A 176 7.92 -11.52 11.41
CA TYR A 176 7.78 -12.78 10.69
C TYR A 176 8.89 -12.88 9.63
N GLU A 177 9.28 -14.09 9.26
CA GLU A 177 10.21 -14.30 8.16
C GLU A 177 9.54 -13.88 6.84
N VAL A 178 9.99 -12.76 6.27
CA VAL A 178 9.64 -12.35 4.90
C VAL A 178 10.37 -13.28 3.92
N ASN A 179 9.94 -14.55 3.86
CA ASN A 179 10.37 -15.48 2.82
C ASN A 179 9.39 -15.43 1.65
N GLU A 180 9.90 -15.57 0.42
CA GLU A 180 9.06 -15.69 -0.79
C GLU A 180 8.00 -16.78 -0.61
N GLN A 181 8.36 -17.89 0.04
CA GLN A 181 7.45 -19.00 0.37
C GLN A 181 6.27 -18.61 1.28
N HIS A 182 6.42 -17.61 2.15
CA HIS A 182 5.33 -17.12 3.02
C HIS A 182 4.47 -16.08 2.30
N LEU A 183 5.07 -15.26 1.44
CA LEU A 183 4.32 -14.41 0.51
C LEU A 183 3.59 -15.25 -0.56
N ASP A 184 4.08 -16.47 -0.81
CA ASP A 184 3.45 -17.49 -1.64
C ASP A 184 2.38 -18.31 -0.91
N ALA A 185 2.33 -18.24 0.43
CA ALA A 185 1.28 -18.83 1.24
C ALA A 185 0.02 -17.95 1.34
N PHE A 186 0.07 -16.73 0.79
CA PHE A 186 -1.07 -15.81 0.61
C PHE A 186 -1.69 -15.93 -0.79
#